data_AF-A0A2S5X469-F1
#
_entry.id   AF-A0A2S5X469-F1
#
_cell.length_a   1.000
_cell.length_b   1.000
_cell.length_c   1.000
_cell.angle_alpha   90.00
_cell.angle_beta   90.00
_cell.angle_gamma   90.00
#
_symmetry.space_group_name_H-M   'P 1'
#
loop_
_entity.id
_entity.type
_entity.pdbx_description
1 polymer ?
#
loop_
_entity_poly.entity_id
_entity_poly.type
_entity_poly.pdbx_seq_one_letter_code
_entity_poly.pdbx_strand_id
1 'polypeptide(L)'
;MDGVDHRSVTREKQGRAFCMGIMTYDGIQVRFDDRTLAHLQVIVLKKFRNQESFIVSWRNTDTSGDGRSTVWMTPSFPAHFHIEKPAHKLDPEWLTALQRSADSAAGLVVRDAGGEVVLGEQMSPQLPKG
;
A
#
# COMPACT_ATOMS: atom_id res chain seq x y z
N MET A 1 -32.32 -24.32 -28.12
CA MET A 1 -31.85 -22.93 -28.17
C MET A 1 -32.37 -22.27 -26.93
N ASP A 2 -31.47 -21.95 -26.00
CA ASP A 2 -31.57 -20.81 -25.08
C ASP A 2 -30.23 -20.75 -24.35
N GLY A 3 -29.26 -20.20 -25.06
CA GLY A 3 -27.97 -19.82 -24.50
C GLY A 3 -28.06 -18.37 -24.05
N VAL A 4 -27.90 -18.14 -22.76
CA VAL A 4 -27.45 -16.86 -22.20
C VAL A 4 -26.51 -17.20 -21.04
N ASP A 5 -25.22 -17.30 -21.33
CA ASP A 5 -24.19 -16.80 -20.40
C ASP A 5 -24.31 -15.27 -20.44
N HIS A 6 -24.21 -14.60 -19.30
CA HIS A 6 -23.35 -13.41 -19.15
C HIS A 6 -23.17 -13.09 -17.68
N ARG A 7 -22.05 -13.60 -17.14
CA ARG A 7 -21.23 -12.95 -16.11
C ARG A 7 -21.50 -11.44 -16.01
N SER A 8 -22.30 -11.03 -15.04
CA SER A 8 -22.60 -9.62 -14.75
C SER A 8 -22.53 -9.40 -13.24
N VAL A 9 -21.37 -9.64 -12.67
CA VAL A 9 -20.99 -9.09 -11.37
C VAL A 9 -19.70 -8.33 -11.59
N THR A 10 -19.77 -7.28 -12.39
CA THR A 10 -18.67 -6.34 -12.57
C THR A 10 -19.12 -4.97 -12.11
N ARG A 11 -18.35 -4.45 -11.14
CA ARG A 11 -17.83 -3.08 -11.20
C ARG A 11 -18.73 -1.97 -10.68
N GLU A 12 -19.06 -2.00 -9.39
CA GLU A 12 -19.70 -0.85 -8.69
C GLU A 12 -19.11 -0.50 -7.31
N LYS A 13 -17.82 -0.76 -7.06
CA LYS A 13 -17.12 -0.24 -5.87
C LYS A 13 -15.87 0.61 -6.16
N GLN A 14 -15.72 1.12 -7.38
CA GLN A 14 -14.68 2.09 -7.73
C GLN A 14 -15.28 3.50 -7.86
N GLY A 15 -15.95 3.96 -6.81
CA GLY A 15 -16.76 5.19 -6.85
C GLY A 15 -16.78 6.02 -5.57
N ARG A 16 -15.90 5.73 -4.61
CA ARG A 16 -15.53 6.74 -3.60
C ARG A 16 -14.10 7.12 -3.87
N ALA A 17 -13.87 8.39 -4.19
CA ALA A 17 -12.57 9.00 -4.00
C ALA A 17 -12.24 8.87 -2.50
N PHE A 18 -11.60 7.76 -2.13
CA PHE A 18 -10.95 7.64 -0.84
C PHE A 18 -9.85 8.71 -0.81
N CYS A 19 -9.59 9.29 0.36
CA CYS A 19 -8.47 10.20 0.52
C CYS A 19 -7.20 9.37 0.39
N MET A 20 -6.53 9.56 -0.74
CA MET A 20 -5.54 8.62 -1.27
C MET A 20 -4.17 9.28 -1.17
N GLY A 21 -3.49 9.04 -0.06
CA GLY A 21 -2.11 9.43 0.11
C GLY A 21 -1.18 8.63 -0.82
N ILE A 22 0.02 9.16 -1.04
CA ILE A 22 1.03 8.59 -1.93
C ILE A 22 2.28 8.23 -1.13
N MET A 23 2.71 6.98 -1.24
CA MET A 23 4.05 6.54 -0.88
C MET A 23 4.95 6.64 -2.12
N THR A 24 6.12 7.26 -2.00
CA THR A 24 7.13 7.28 -3.04
C THR A 24 8.44 6.72 -2.52
N TYR A 25 9.00 5.75 -3.24
CA TYR A 25 10.29 5.16 -2.92
C TYR A 25 10.98 4.71 -4.20
N ASP A 26 12.19 5.21 -4.45
CA ASP A 26 13.01 4.87 -5.64
C ASP A 26 12.24 4.94 -6.97
N GLY A 27 11.50 6.05 -7.18
CA GLY A 27 10.69 6.27 -8.38
C GLY A 27 9.38 5.49 -8.44
N ILE A 28 9.16 4.52 -7.55
CA ILE A 28 7.88 3.82 -7.40
C ILE A 28 6.92 4.72 -6.62
N GLN A 29 5.74 4.97 -7.18
CA GLN A 29 4.65 5.68 -6.51
C GLN A 29 3.47 4.73 -6.30
N VAL A 30 2.97 4.66 -5.08
CA VAL A 30 1.85 3.78 -4.72
C VAL A 30 0.82 4.57 -3.93
N ARG A 31 -0.45 4.49 -4.33
CA ARG A 31 -1.56 5.09 -3.59
C ARG A 31 -2.11 4.13 -2.55
N PHE A 32 -2.36 4.66 -1.36
CA PHE A 32 -3.05 3.98 -0.25
C PHE A 32 -4.06 4.93 0.38
N ASP A 33 -5.01 4.39 1.14
CA ASP A 33 -5.79 5.21 2.06
C ASP A 33 -4.87 5.96 3.04
N ASP A 34 -5.15 7.23 3.30
CA ASP A 34 -4.36 8.11 4.19
C ASP A 34 -4.08 7.49 5.56
N ARG A 35 -5.06 6.79 6.14
CA ARG A 35 -4.88 6.15 7.45
C ARG A 35 -3.88 5.01 7.36
N THR A 36 -4.00 4.14 6.35
CA THR A 36 -3.01 3.09 6.09
C THR A 36 -1.63 3.69 5.90
N LEU A 37 -1.52 4.75 5.10
CA LEU A 37 -0.26 5.42 4.81
C LEU A 37 0.39 6.00 6.07
N ALA A 38 -0.40 6.60 6.97
CA ALA A 38 0.09 7.11 8.25
C ALA A 38 0.68 6.00 9.14
N HIS A 39 0.06 4.82 9.18
CA HIS A 39 0.59 3.68 9.94
C HIS A 39 1.87 3.13 9.30
N LEU A 40 1.90 3.02 7.97
CA LEU A 40 3.11 2.62 7.24
C LEU A 40 4.27 3.57 7.49
N GLN A 41 4.04 4.89 7.47
CA GLN A 41 5.07 5.90 7.74
C GLN A 41 5.74 5.68 9.10
N VAL A 42 4.97 5.37 10.15
CA VAL A 42 5.52 5.12 11.49
C VAL A 42 6.42 3.88 11.50
N ILE A 43 5.98 2.78 10.88
CA ILE A 43 6.77 1.54 10.84
C ILE A 43 8.04 1.70 10.02
N VAL A 44 7.95 2.33 8.85
CA VAL A 44 9.10 2.62 7.99
C VAL A 44 10.11 3.50 8.72
N LEU A 45 9.65 4.57 9.38
CA LEU A 45 10.52 5.44 10.18
C LEU A 45 11.22 4.67 11.30
N LYS A 46 10.50 3.79 12.01
CA LYS A 46 11.08 2.98 13.08
C LYS A 46 12.15 2.02 12.55
N LYS A 47 11.87 1.28 11.47
CA LYS A 47 12.83 0.40 10.81
C LYS A 47 14.07 1.17 10.35
N PHE A 48 13.90 2.32 9.71
CA PHE A 48 15.01 3.13 9.21
C PHE A 48 15.88 3.72 10.34
N ARG A 49 15.26 4.16 11.44
CA ARG A 49 16.01 4.61 12.64
C ARG A 49 16.87 3.52 13.25
N ASN A 50 16.45 2.26 13.14
CA ASN A 50 17.22 1.10 13.58
C ASN A 50 18.23 0.60 12.53
N GLN A 51 18.37 1.28 11.39
CA GLN A 51 19.18 0.83 10.25
C GLN A 51 18.75 -0.53 9.68
N GLU A 52 17.47 -0.86 9.80
CA GLU A 52 16.91 -2.13 9.33
C GLU A 52 16.34 -1.98 7.91
N SER A 53 16.83 -2.81 6.99
CA SER A 53 16.21 -3.00 5.68
C SER A 53 15.12 -4.06 5.77
N PHE A 54 14.03 -3.88 5.02
CA PHE A 54 12.90 -4.81 5.05
C PHE A 54 12.09 -4.74 3.75
N ILE A 55 11.26 -5.76 3.56
CA ILE A 55 10.38 -5.85 2.40
C ILE A 55 8.99 -5.31 2.77
N VAL A 56 8.36 -4.58 1.84
CA VAL A 56 6.95 -4.15 1.92
C VAL A 56 6.20 -4.72 0.73
N SER A 57 5.04 -5.33 0.97
CA SER A 57 4.21 -5.93 -0.07
C SER A 57 2.72 -5.60 0.07
N TRP A 58 2.03 -5.45 -1.06
CA TRP A 58 0.59 -5.14 -1.14
C TRP A 58 -0.03 -5.86 -2.34
N ARG A 59 -1.37 -5.93 -2.37
CA ARG A 59 -2.08 -6.49 -3.52
C ARG A 59 -2.34 -5.39 -4.55
N ASN A 60 -2.17 -5.70 -5.83
CA ASN A 60 -2.45 -4.75 -6.89
C ASN A 60 -3.95 -4.61 -7.15
N THR A 61 -4.37 -3.45 -7.62
CA THR A 61 -5.73 -3.28 -8.15
C THR A 61 -5.90 -4.09 -9.44
N ASP A 62 -7.11 -4.63 -9.65
CA ASP A 62 -7.47 -5.53 -10.77
C ASP A 62 -7.01 -5.07 -12.18
N THR A 63 -6.75 -3.77 -12.36
CA THR A 63 -6.21 -3.19 -13.60
C THR A 63 -4.84 -3.73 -14.00
N SER A 64 -4.08 -4.32 -13.09
CA SER A 64 -2.73 -4.86 -13.34
C SER A 64 -2.65 -6.39 -13.22
N GLY A 65 -3.79 -7.08 -13.08
CA GLY A 65 -3.88 -8.51 -12.77
C GLY A 65 -3.83 -8.78 -11.27
N ASP A 66 -4.21 -9.99 -10.85
CA ASP A 66 -4.28 -10.44 -9.44
C ASP A 66 -2.90 -10.64 -8.77
N GLY A 67 -1.98 -9.72 -9.07
CA GLY A 67 -0.60 -9.77 -8.63
C GLY A 67 -0.40 -9.16 -7.25
N ARG A 68 0.70 -9.56 -6.62
CA ARG A 68 1.28 -8.91 -5.45
C ARG A 68 2.46 -8.06 -5.90
N SER A 69 2.47 -6.81 -5.50
CA SER A 69 3.65 -5.96 -5.65
C SER A 69 4.46 -5.93 -4.36
N THR A 70 5.77 -5.83 -4.52
CA THR A 70 6.74 -5.90 -3.44
C THR A 70 7.87 -4.92 -3.71
N VAL A 71 8.27 -4.16 -2.70
CA VAL A 71 9.46 -3.29 -2.73
C VAL A 71 10.39 -3.62 -1.58
N TRP A 72 11.69 -3.55 -1.83
CA TRP A 72 12.71 -3.63 -0.80
C TRP A 72 13.08 -2.22 -0.34
N MET A 73 12.87 -1.93 0.95
CA MET A 73 13.17 -0.63 1.54
C MET A 73 14.48 -0.69 2.34
N THR A 74 15.34 0.30 2.12
CA THR A 74 16.61 0.47 2.84
C THR A 74 16.75 1.89 3.38
N PRO A 75 17.36 2.08 4.57
CA PRO A 75 17.60 3.39 5.17
C PRO A 75 18.42 4.36 4.29
N SER A 76 19.18 3.85 3.32
CA SER A 76 20.02 4.67 2.44
C SER A 76 19.25 5.40 1.35
N PHE A 77 17.98 5.06 1.12
CA PHE A 77 17.13 5.68 0.10
C PHE A 77 15.99 6.45 0.76
N PRO A 78 15.70 7.68 0.29
CA PRO A 78 14.61 8.46 0.86
C PRO A 78 13.26 7.83 0.55
N ALA A 79 12.45 7.62 1.59
CA ALA A 79 11.03 7.31 1.47
C ALA A 79 10.21 8.59 1.70
N HIS A 80 9.33 8.92 0.76
CA HIS A 80 8.45 10.09 0.85
C HIS A 80 7.00 9.65 1.04
N PHE A 81 6.30 10.28 1.99
CA PHE A 81 4.91 10.00 2.33
C PHE A 81 4.12 11.30 2.20
N HIS A 82 3.20 11.33 1.24
CA HIS A 82 2.26 12.43 1.07
C HIS A 82 0.88 11.99 1.57
N ILE A 83 0.43 12.52 2.70
CA ILE A 83 -0.86 12.21 3.31
C ILE A 83 -1.75 13.44 3.15
N GLU A 84 -2.91 13.30 2.50
CA GLU A 84 -3.79 14.44 2.20
C GLU A 84 -4.54 14.91 3.45
N LYS A 85 -4.99 13.98 4.30
CA LYS A 85 -5.74 14.27 5.53
C LYS A 85 -4.99 13.83 6.79
N PRO A 86 -4.42 14.78 7.57
CA PRO A 86 -3.57 14.48 8.73
C PRO A 86 -4.31 14.00 9.99
N ALA A 87 -5.61 13.65 9.93
CA ALA A 87 -6.48 13.55 11.10
C ALA A 87 -6.82 12.11 11.56
N HIS A 88 -6.09 11.09 11.11
CA HIS A 88 -6.35 9.72 11.56
C HIS A 88 -5.58 9.42 12.84
N LYS A 89 -6.30 9.09 13.92
CA LYS A 89 -5.66 8.55 15.14
C LYS A 89 -4.92 7.26 14.78
N LEU A 90 -3.65 7.22 15.14
CA LEU A 90 -2.85 6.00 15.08
C LEU A 90 -3.42 4.98 16.05
N ASP A 91 -3.50 3.74 15.59
CA ASP A 91 -3.98 2.60 16.36
C ASP A 91 -2.77 1.78 16.84
N PRO A 92 -2.51 1.73 18.17
CA PRO A 92 -1.36 1.00 18.71
C PRO A 92 -1.38 -0.50 18.43
N GLU A 93 -2.56 -1.11 18.36
CA GLU A 93 -2.69 -2.55 18.09
C GLU A 93 -2.34 -2.83 16.63
N TRP A 94 -2.84 -1.99 15.71
CA TRP A 94 -2.50 -2.09 14.30
C TRP A 94 -1.02 -1.83 14.04
N LEU A 95 -0.41 -0.82 14.68
CA LEU A 95 1.03 -0.60 14.61
C LEU A 95 1.82 -1.83 15.10
N THR A 96 1.37 -2.47 16.17
CA THR A 96 1.98 -3.69 16.69
C THR A 96 1.85 -4.84 15.70
N ALA A 97 0.70 -4.99 15.04
CA ALA A 97 0.49 -5.99 13.99
C ALA A 97 1.39 -5.76 12.77
N LEU A 98 1.48 -4.52 12.28
CA LEU A 98 2.35 -4.16 11.16
C LEU A 98 3.83 -4.32 11.50
N GLN A 99 4.24 -3.94 12.72
CA GLN A 99 5.60 -4.17 13.20
C GLN A 99 5.95 -5.66 13.19
N ARG A 100 5.08 -6.50 13.77
CA ARG A 100 5.28 -7.96 13.76
C ARG A 100 5.40 -8.52 12.35
N SER A 101 4.61 -8.01 11.40
CA SER A 101 4.77 -8.38 9.99
C SER A 101 6.13 -7.95 9.45
N ALA A 102 6.54 -6.70 9.69
CA ALA A 102 7.82 -6.16 9.22
C ALA A 102 9.06 -6.87 9.79
N ASP A 103 8.93 -7.48 10.96
CA ASP A 103 9.97 -8.28 11.61
C ASP A 103 9.99 -9.74 11.14
N SER A 104 9.00 -10.16 10.35
CA SER A 104 8.90 -11.53 9.83
C SER A 104 9.77 -11.76 8.59
N ALA A 105 10.10 -13.03 8.33
CA ALA A 105 10.84 -13.43 7.12
C ALA A 105 10.10 -13.09 5.81
N ALA A 106 8.77 -12.96 5.84
CA ALA A 106 7.97 -12.58 4.69
C ALA A 106 7.95 -11.05 4.44
N GLY A 107 8.46 -10.26 5.39
CA GLY A 107 8.37 -8.80 5.38
C GLY A 107 6.99 -8.25 5.76
N LEU A 108 6.85 -6.93 5.65
CA LEU A 108 5.59 -6.23 5.90
C LEU A 108 4.60 -6.54 4.77
N VAL A 109 3.45 -7.10 5.12
CA VAL A 109 2.27 -7.16 4.26
C VAL A 109 1.36 -6.03 4.66
N VAL A 110 1.07 -5.10 3.74
CA VAL A 110 0.22 -3.94 4.02
C VAL A 110 -1.20 -4.45 4.27
N ARG A 111 -1.68 -4.19 5.49
CA ARG A 111 -3.03 -4.58 5.94
C ARG A 111 -3.73 -3.39 6.56
N ASP A 112 -5.06 -3.33 6.41
CA ASP A 112 -5.90 -2.32 7.05
C ASP A 112 -6.14 -2.63 8.53
N ALA A 113 -6.91 -1.79 9.21
CA ALA A 113 -7.25 -1.97 10.62
C ALA A 113 -8.03 -3.27 10.90
N GLY A 114 -8.74 -3.83 9.91
CA GLY A 114 -9.42 -5.12 10.01
C GLY A 114 -8.50 -6.31 9.79
N GLY A 115 -7.24 -6.06 9.41
CA GLY A 115 -6.27 -7.10 9.07
C GLY A 115 -6.35 -7.57 7.63
N GLU A 116 -7.20 -6.96 6.79
CA GLU A 116 -7.33 -7.32 5.38
C GLU A 116 -6.19 -6.74 4.56
N VAL A 117 -5.71 -7.49 3.55
CA VAL A 117 -4.62 -7.02 2.69
C VAL A 117 -5.09 -5.84 1.85
N VAL A 118 -4.38 -4.73 1.94
CA VAL A 118 -4.74 -3.49 1.26
C VAL A 118 -4.39 -3.56 -0.22
N LEU A 119 -5.29 -3.03 -1.04
CA LEU A 119 -5.04 -2.75 -2.45
C LEU A 119 -4.19 -1.48 -2.58
N GLY A 120 -3.03 -1.61 -3.21
CA GLY A 120 -2.21 -0.47 -3.61
C GLY A 120 -2.30 -0.26 -5.11
N GLU A 121 -2.60 0.97 -5.51
CA GLU A 121 -2.54 1.36 -6.93
C GLU A 121 -1.12 1.86 -7.20
N GLN A 122 -0.29 1.00 -7.82
CA GLN A 122 1.02 1.43 -8.29
C GLN A 122 0.83 2.33 -9.51
N MET A 123 1.26 3.57 -9.39
CA MET A 123 1.26 4.51 -10.50
C MET A 123 2.42 4.17 -11.43
N SER A 124 2.12 3.88 -12.69
CA SER A 124 3.16 3.74 -13.71
C SER A 124 4.02 5.00 -13.74
N PRO A 125 5.36 4.89 -13.82
CA PRO A 125 6.21 6.04 -14.07
C PRO A 125 5.73 6.72 -15.35
N GLN A 126 5.28 7.97 -15.25
CA GLN A 126 4.96 8.74 -16.44
C GLN A 126 6.29 9.06 -17.12
N LEU A 127 6.61 8.36 -18.21
CA LEU A 127 7.77 8.65 -19.03
C LEU A 127 7.65 10.12 -19.47
N PRO A 128 8.70 10.96 -19.32
CA PRO A 128 8.64 12.33 -19.78
C PRO A 128 8.25 12.35 -21.27
N LYS A 129 7.21 13.10 -21.61
CA LYS A 129 6.88 13.38 -23.02
C LYS A 129 8.04 14.20 -23.57
N GLY A 130 8.80 13.59 -24.47
CA GLY A 130 9.85 14.27 -25.25
C GLY A 130 9.29 15.33 -26.17
#